data_AF-A0A6I3NXX3-F1
#
_entry.id   AF-A0A6I3NXX3-F1
#
_cell.length_a   1.000
_cell.length_b   1.000
_cell.length_c   1.000
_cell.angle_alpha   90.00
_cell.angle_beta   90.00
_cell.angle_gamma   90.00
#
_symmetry.space_group_name_H-M   'P 1'
#
loop_
_entity.id
_entity.type
_entity.pdbx_description
1 polymer ?
#
loop_
_entity_poly.entity_id
_entity_poly.type
_entity_poly.pdbx_seq_one_letter_code
_entity_poly.pdbx_strand_id
1 'polypeptide(L)'
;MTEPAYFGQADQELEELNRKRDDFMADATPVELVDTPKLIELGEKLRTEDTSINAYELYRHPEARAKLFAQIAEACFLLIADSSPVPVHPKQAQRIHFCEYLEGQFQNIIKKLIAGTDKQALDSLLEALQLPKEKQAQFVRDVVVSGLLSEE
;
A
#
# COMPACT_ATOMS: atom_id res chain seq x y z
N MET A 1 -16.07 -10.21 -24.12
CA MET A 1 -14.86 -10.87 -23.58
C MET A 1 -15.23 -12.32 -23.31
N THR A 2 -14.44 -13.29 -23.76
CA THR A 2 -14.68 -14.71 -23.42
C THR A 2 -13.95 -15.04 -22.12
N GLU A 3 -14.43 -16.03 -21.37
CA GLU A 3 -13.82 -16.46 -20.11
C GLU A 3 -12.32 -16.79 -20.23
N PRO A 4 -11.84 -17.52 -21.27
CA PRO A 4 -10.40 -17.75 -21.45
C PRO A 4 -9.60 -16.46 -21.73
N ALA A 5 -10.19 -15.50 -22.42
CA ALA A 5 -9.53 -14.23 -22.69
C ALA A 5 -9.44 -13.36 -21.42
N TYR A 6 -10.45 -13.42 -20.54
CA TYR A 6 -10.43 -12.74 -19.25
C TYR A 6 -9.33 -13.28 -18.33
N PHE A 7 -9.26 -14.61 -18.16
CA PHE A 7 -8.21 -15.22 -17.33
C PHE A 7 -6.82 -14.99 -17.90
N GLY A 8 -6.66 -15.10 -19.23
CA GLY A 8 -5.37 -14.80 -19.88
C GLY A 8 -4.92 -13.35 -19.69
N GLN A 9 -5.85 -12.40 -19.66
CA GLN A 9 -5.54 -11.00 -19.35
C GLN A 9 -5.17 -10.82 -17.87
N ALA A 10 -5.93 -11.42 -16.95
CA ALA A 10 -5.65 -11.33 -15.52
C ALA A 10 -4.26 -11.89 -15.16
N ASP A 11 -3.85 -12.99 -15.79
CA ASP A 11 -2.52 -13.58 -15.60
C ASP A 11 -1.42 -12.61 -16.08
N GLN A 12 -1.60 -11.97 -17.24
CA GLN A 12 -0.64 -10.99 -17.77
C GLN A 12 -0.52 -9.75 -16.87
N GLU A 13 -1.64 -9.23 -16.38
CA GLU A 13 -1.66 -8.09 -15.46
C GLU A 13 -0.95 -8.43 -14.14
N LEU A 14 -1.17 -9.64 -13.61
CA LEU A 14 -0.49 -10.11 -12.41
C LEU A 14 1.01 -10.28 -12.62
N GLU A 15 1.45 -10.83 -13.75
CA GLU A 15 2.87 -10.92 -14.11
C GLU A 15 3.52 -9.54 -14.22
N GLU A 16 2.85 -8.59 -14.87
CA GLU A 16 3.37 -7.22 -14.99
C GLU A 16 3.49 -6.54 -13.62
N LEU A 17 2.51 -6.73 -12.74
CA LEU A 17 2.52 -6.16 -11.40
C LEU A 17 3.63 -6.76 -10.54
N ASN A 18 3.82 -8.08 -10.60
CA ASN A 18 4.95 -8.76 -9.96
C ASN A 18 6.30 -8.23 -10.46
N ARG A 19 6.46 -8.07 -11.78
CA ARG A 19 7.69 -7.51 -12.36
C ARG A 19 7.94 -6.09 -11.87
N LYS A 20 6.92 -5.22 -11.87
CA LYS A 20 7.03 -3.84 -11.35
C LYS A 20 7.45 -3.82 -9.89
N ARG A 21 6.93 -4.72 -9.06
CA ARG A 21 7.34 -4.85 -7.66
C ARG A 21 8.78 -5.31 -7.55
N ASP A 22 9.21 -6.29 -8.33
CA ASP A 22 10.58 -6.80 -8.30
C ASP A 22 11.58 -5.72 -8.76
N ASP A 23 11.26 -4.99 -9.82
CA ASP A 23 12.03 -3.82 -10.29
C ASP A 23 12.10 -2.75 -9.20
N PHE A 24 10.96 -2.41 -8.59
CA PHE A 24 10.90 -1.47 -7.48
C PHE A 24 11.77 -1.93 -6.31
N MET A 25 11.77 -3.22 -5.96
CA MET A 25 12.57 -3.74 -4.86
C MET A 25 14.06 -3.77 -5.17
N ALA A 26 14.45 -4.09 -6.40
CA ALA A 26 15.83 -4.10 -6.86
C ALA A 26 16.44 -2.69 -6.99
N ASP A 27 15.62 -1.66 -7.19
CA ASP A 27 16.08 -0.29 -7.37
C ASP A 27 16.73 0.28 -6.09
N ALA A 28 18.06 0.41 -6.10
CA ALA A 28 18.83 0.99 -5.00
C ALA A 28 19.10 2.49 -5.17
N THR A 29 18.49 3.14 -6.17
CA THR A 29 18.67 4.57 -6.44
C THR A 29 18.22 5.39 -5.23
N PRO A 30 19.07 6.27 -4.67
CA PRO A 30 18.67 7.17 -3.60
C PRO A 30 17.54 8.09 -4.03
N VAL A 31 16.69 8.51 -3.09
CA VAL A 31 15.66 9.51 -3.36
C VAL A 31 16.31 10.84 -3.69
N GLU A 32 15.85 11.48 -4.76
CA GLU A 32 16.29 12.81 -5.18
C GLU A 32 15.15 13.84 -5.05
N LEU A 33 15.48 15.14 -5.13
CA LEU A 33 14.48 16.21 -5.03
C LEU A 33 13.39 16.09 -6.11
N VAL A 34 13.70 15.55 -7.28
CA VAL A 34 12.74 15.34 -8.39
C VAL A 34 11.65 14.31 -8.05
N ASP A 35 11.94 13.37 -7.14
CA ASP A 35 11.00 12.32 -6.74
C ASP A 35 10.00 12.82 -5.69
N THR A 36 10.35 13.90 -5.00
CA THR A 36 9.60 14.41 -3.84
C THR A 36 8.12 14.67 -4.11
N PRO A 37 7.67 15.25 -5.24
CA PRO A 37 6.26 15.56 -5.42
C PRO A 37 5.35 14.32 -5.32
N LYS A 38 5.75 13.21 -5.94
CA LYS A 38 4.98 11.95 -5.91
C LYS A 38 5.03 11.28 -4.54
N LEU A 39 6.20 11.28 -3.91
CA LEU A 39 6.38 10.68 -2.59
C LEU A 39 5.60 11.46 -1.51
N ILE A 40 5.54 12.78 -1.61
CA ILE A 40 4.73 13.61 -0.70
C ILE A 40 3.24 13.41 -0.95
N GLU A 41 2.79 13.27 -2.20
CA GLU A 41 1.38 12.92 -2.48
C GLU A 41 0.99 11.60 -1.80
N LEU A 42 1.84 10.57 -1.88
CA LEU A 42 1.61 9.30 -1.19
C LEU A 42 1.67 9.45 0.34
N GLY A 43 2.61 10.24 0.86
CA GLY A 43 2.70 10.58 2.28
C GLY A 43 1.45 11.29 2.80
N GLU A 44 0.88 12.19 2.00
CA GLU A 44 -0.36 12.90 2.31
C GLU A 44 -1.55 11.94 2.35
N LYS A 45 -1.68 11.03 1.36
CA LYS A 45 -2.71 9.98 1.38
C LYS A 45 -2.63 9.11 2.63
N LEU A 46 -1.42 8.74 3.05
CA LEU A 46 -1.22 8.02 4.32
C LEU A 46 -1.67 8.89 5.50
N ARG A 47 -1.24 10.15 5.57
CA ARG A 47 -1.57 11.08 6.65
C ARG A 47 -3.07 11.35 6.79
N THR A 48 -3.79 11.42 5.68
CA THR A 48 -5.26 11.61 5.65
C THR A 48 -6.02 10.29 5.73
N GLU A 49 -5.30 9.17 5.86
CA GLU A 49 -5.86 7.82 5.91
C GLU A 49 -6.80 7.57 4.70
N ASP A 50 -6.34 7.95 3.51
CA ASP A 50 -7.05 7.82 2.24
C ASP A 50 -7.05 6.36 1.77
N THR A 51 -8.24 5.79 1.60
CA THR A 51 -8.45 4.40 1.18
C THR A 51 -8.22 4.16 -0.31
N SER A 52 -7.98 5.21 -1.11
CA SER A 52 -7.62 5.09 -2.53
C SER A 52 -6.17 4.66 -2.77
N ILE A 53 -5.34 4.59 -1.72
CA ILE A 53 -4.03 3.97 -1.81
C ILE A 53 -4.18 2.48 -2.15
N ASN A 54 -3.22 1.89 -2.85
CA ASN A 54 -3.22 0.44 -3.12
C ASN A 54 -2.89 -0.34 -1.83
N ALA A 55 -3.87 -0.39 -0.92
CA ALA A 55 -3.74 -1.02 0.39
C ALA A 55 -3.51 -2.52 0.28
N TYR A 56 -4.03 -3.15 -0.79
CA TYR A 56 -3.79 -4.57 -1.07
C TYR A 56 -2.30 -4.88 -1.27
N GLU A 57 -1.63 -4.18 -2.19
CA GLU A 57 -0.20 -4.39 -2.45
C GLU A 57 0.64 -4.09 -1.21
N LEU A 58 0.35 -2.99 -0.52
CA LEU A 58 1.06 -2.63 0.70
C LEU A 58 0.81 -3.62 1.83
N TYR A 59 -0.36 -4.25 1.89
CA TYR A 59 -0.68 -5.28 2.88
C TYR A 59 0.03 -6.60 2.59
N ARG A 60 0.00 -7.05 1.32
CA ARG A 60 0.60 -8.31 0.85
C ARG A 60 2.13 -8.29 0.87
N HIS A 61 2.74 -7.13 0.68
CA HIS A 61 4.19 -6.96 0.54
C HIS A 61 4.74 -5.99 1.59
N PRO A 62 4.88 -6.42 2.86
CA PRO A 62 5.39 -5.56 3.93
C PRO A 62 6.80 -5.02 3.66
N GLU A 63 7.63 -5.75 2.92
CA GLU A 63 8.95 -5.31 2.47
C GLU A 63 8.88 -4.13 1.49
N ALA A 64 7.97 -4.17 0.52
CA ALA A 64 7.73 -3.07 -0.42
C ALA A 64 7.13 -1.87 0.30
N ARG A 65 6.20 -2.11 1.23
CA ARG A 65 5.63 -1.08 2.11
C ARG A 65 6.72 -0.38 2.93
N ALA A 66 7.59 -1.12 3.60
CA ALA A 66 8.67 -0.56 4.39
C ALA A 66 9.64 0.28 3.54
N LYS A 67 9.97 -0.19 2.33
CA LYS A 67 10.79 0.56 1.37
C LYS A 67 10.13 1.86 0.95
N LEU A 68 8.84 1.83 0.57
CA LEU A 68 8.08 3.02 0.21
C LEU A 68 8.04 4.03 1.37
N PHE A 69 7.79 3.58 2.59
CA PHE A 69 7.73 4.49 3.75
C PHE A 69 9.09 5.12 4.05
N ALA A 70 10.18 4.38 3.88
CA ALA A 70 11.53 4.93 3.98
C ALA A 70 11.79 6.00 2.91
N GLN A 71 11.34 5.78 1.67
CA GLN A 71 11.45 6.77 0.58
C GLN A 71 10.60 8.02 0.85
N ILE A 72 9.38 7.87 1.36
CA ILE A 72 8.52 9.01 1.77
C ILE A 72 9.19 9.82 2.89
N ALA A 73 9.74 9.14 3.90
CA ALA A 73 10.46 9.81 4.98
C ALA A 73 11.68 10.58 4.46
N GLU A 74 12.47 10.00 3.55
CA GLU A 74 13.63 10.66 2.95
C GLU A 74 13.22 11.86 2.10
N ALA A 75 12.17 11.75 1.29
CA ALA A 75 11.62 12.86 0.53
C ALA A 75 11.20 14.04 1.42
N CYS A 76 10.55 13.76 2.55
CA CYS A 76 10.21 14.80 3.53
C CYS A 76 11.45 15.49 4.09
N PHE A 77 12.49 14.73 4.44
CA PHE A 77 13.72 15.30 4.98
C PHE A 77 14.51 16.10 3.93
N LEU A 78 14.52 15.65 2.68
CA LEU A 78 15.11 16.40 1.56
C LEU A 78 14.43 17.76 1.37
N LEU A 79 13.09 17.80 1.37
CA LEU A 79 12.37 19.06 1.25
C LEU A 79 12.63 20.02 2.42
N ILE A 80 12.70 19.48 3.65
CA ILE A 80 13.05 20.29 4.82
C ILE A 80 14.47 20.85 4.68
N ALA A 81 15.43 20.02 4.23
CA ALA A 81 16.82 20.45 4.05
C ALA A 81 16.96 21.50 2.92
N ASP A 82 16.22 21.33 1.82
CA ASP A 82 16.21 22.27 0.68
C ASP A 82 15.57 23.61 1.05
N SER A 83 14.52 23.59 1.87
CA SER A 83 13.77 24.80 2.27
C SER A 83 14.34 25.52 3.50
N SER A 84 15.27 24.89 4.24
CA SER A 84 15.76 25.41 5.52
C SER A 84 17.14 26.06 5.39
N PRO A 85 17.35 27.28 5.93
CA PRO A 85 18.68 27.87 6.00
C PRO A 85 19.58 27.17 7.03
N VAL A 86 19.01 26.31 7.89
CA VAL A 86 19.74 25.50 8.88
C VAL A 86 19.85 24.08 8.36
N PRO A 87 21.07 23.50 8.28
CA PRO A 87 21.25 22.11 7.87
C PRO A 87 20.45 21.16 8.78
N VAL A 88 19.52 20.43 8.18
CA VAL A 88 18.77 19.38 8.87
C VAL A 88 19.41 18.04 8.54
N HIS A 89 20.00 17.41 9.55
CA HIS A 89 20.55 16.07 9.46
C HIS A 89 19.72 15.16 10.37
N PRO A 90 18.68 14.51 9.83
CA PRO A 90 17.83 13.67 10.65
C PRO A 90 18.66 12.49 11.14
N LYS A 91 18.51 12.14 12.42
CA LYS A 91 19.15 10.97 13.02
C LYS A 91 18.42 9.70 12.60
N GLN A 92 19.10 8.56 12.70
CA GLN A 92 18.48 7.25 12.43
C GLN A 92 17.20 7.04 13.25
N ALA A 93 17.18 7.45 14.51
CA ALA A 93 15.99 7.37 15.36
C ALA A 93 14.80 8.20 14.82
N GLN A 94 15.06 9.37 14.23
CA GLN A 94 14.00 10.20 13.64
C GLN A 94 13.43 9.55 12.37
N ARG A 95 14.28 8.91 11.56
CA ARG A 95 13.82 8.11 10.40
C ARG A 95 12.95 6.95 10.84
N ILE A 96 13.39 6.19 11.84
CA ILE A 96 12.62 5.07 12.39
C ILE A 96 11.26 5.54 12.89
N HIS A 97 11.21 6.59 13.71
CA HIS A 97 9.95 7.12 14.23
C HIS A 97 8.99 7.61 13.14
N PHE A 98 9.51 8.19 12.06
CA PHE A 98 8.67 8.57 10.93
C PHE A 98 8.09 7.34 10.22
N CYS A 99 8.91 6.32 9.95
CA CYS A 99 8.40 5.07 9.37
C CYS A 99 7.35 4.39 10.28
N GLU A 100 7.56 4.39 11.60
CA GLU A 100 6.58 3.89 12.57
C GLU A 100 5.27 4.68 12.54
N TYR A 101 5.36 6.01 12.40
CA TYR A 101 4.18 6.86 12.21
C TYR A 101 3.41 6.49 10.93
N LEU A 102 4.10 6.34 9.80
CA LEU A 102 3.47 5.95 8.52
C LEU A 102 2.85 4.56 8.60
N GLU A 103 3.50 3.62 9.27
CA GLU A 103 2.92 2.29 9.55
C GLU A 103 1.64 2.42 10.39
N GLY A 104 1.65 3.25 11.43
CA GLY A 104 0.44 3.54 12.21
C GLY A 104 -0.72 4.10 11.37
N GLN A 105 -0.42 5.02 10.46
CA GLN A 105 -1.41 5.56 9.51
C GLN A 105 -1.95 4.49 8.58
N PHE A 106 -1.07 3.64 8.03
CA PHE A 106 -1.49 2.52 7.20
C PHE A 106 -2.41 1.54 7.96
N GLN A 107 -2.10 1.23 9.22
CA GLN A 107 -2.99 0.39 10.04
C GLN A 107 -4.36 1.05 10.27
N ASN A 108 -4.46 2.38 10.31
CA ASN A 108 -5.73 3.07 10.38
C ASN A 108 -6.51 2.99 9.06
N ILE A 109 -5.83 3.05 7.90
CA ILE A 109 -6.45 2.77 6.60
C ILE A 109 -7.05 1.36 6.57
N ILE A 110 -6.30 0.35 7.03
CA ILE A 110 -6.82 -1.03 7.12
C ILE A 110 -8.06 -1.11 8.02
N LYS A 111 -8.08 -0.42 9.17
CA LYS A 111 -9.26 -0.36 10.03
C LYS A 111 -10.45 0.30 9.34
N LYS A 112 -10.24 1.36 8.55
CA LYS A 112 -11.30 2.00 7.75
C LYS A 112 -11.86 1.06 6.70
N LEU A 113 -10.99 0.34 5.97
CA LEU A 113 -11.42 -0.66 4.99
C LEU A 113 -12.24 -1.77 5.64
N ILE A 114 -11.81 -2.29 6.80
CA ILE A 114 -12.58 -3.28 7.57
C ILE A 114 -13.95 -2.70 7.99
N ALA A 115 -13.98 -1.47 8.49
CA ALA A 115 -15.20 -0.84 8.97
C ALA A 115 -16.19 -0.53 7.84
N GLY A 116 -15.68 -0.19 6.66
CA GLY A 116 -16.47 0.11 5.47
C GLY A 116 -16.70 -1.07 4.54
N THR A 117 -16.38 -2.31 4.93
CA THR A 117 -16.69 -3.49 4.11
C THR A 117 -18.14 -3.92 4.31
N ASP A 118 -18.88 -4.12 3.21
CA ASP A 118 -20.21 -4.73 3.20
C ASP A 118 -20.08 -6.20 3.63
N LYS A 119 -20.47 -6.45 4.88
CA LYS A 119 -20.38 -7.78 5.50
C LYS A 119 -21.37 -8.76 4.87
N GLN A 120 -22.53 -8.28 4.43
CA GLN A 120 -23.54 -9.14 3.82
C GLN A 120 -23.09 -9.60 2.44
N ALA A 121 -22.50 -8.71 1.64
CA ALA A 121 -21.89 -9.06 0.36
C ALA A 121 -20.71 -10.03 0.56
N LEU A 122 -19.87 -9.80 1.57
CA LEU A 122 -18.74 -10.68 1.87
C LEU A 122 -19.19 -12.09 2.29
N ASP A 123 -20.18 -12.20 3.17
CA ASP A 123 -20.73 -13.49 3.60
C ASP A 123 -21.36 -14.24 2.42
N SER A 124 -22.12 -13.55 1.58
CA SER A 124 -22.73 -14.12 0.37
C SER A 124 -21.66 -14.65 -0.60
N LEU A 125 -20.55 -13.93 -0.75
CA LEU A 125 -19.43 -14.35 -1.59
C LEU A 125 -18.73 -15.60 -1.03
N LEU A 126 -18.53 -15.67 0.29
CA LEU A 126 -17.96 -16.85 0.95
C LEU A 126 -18.84 -18.09 0.77
N GLU A 127 -20.16 -17.93 0.91
CA GLU A 127 -21.12 -19.01 0.69
C GLU A 127 -21.11 -19.50 -0.76
N ALA A 128 -21.04 -18.59 -1.74
CA ALA A 128 -21.00 -18.92 -3.16
C ALA A 128 -19.72 -19.67 -3.55
N LEU A 129 -18.56 -19.26 -3.01
CA LEU A 129 -17.27 -19.84 -3.36
C LEU A 129 -16.97 -21.16 -2.63
N GLN A 130 -17.68 -21.46 -1.52
CA GLN A 130 -17.50 -22.66 -0.71
C GLN A 130 -16.02 -22.99 -0.41
N LEU A 131 -15.23 -21.96 -0.10
CA LEU A 131 -13.79 -22.11 0.05
C LEU A 131 -13.44 -23.05 1.23
N PRO A 132 -12.34 -23.83 1.13
CA PRO A 132 -11.80 -24.58 2.25
C PRO A 132 -11.51 -23.65 3.44
N LYS A 133 -11.80 -24.10 4.67
CA LYS A 133 -11.67 -23.28 5.89
C LYS A 133 -10.26 -22.70 6.06
N GLU A 134 -9.24 -23.40 5.59
CA GLU A 134 -7.84 -22.98 5.67
C GLU A 134 -7.55 -21.75 4.79
N LYS A 135 -8.33 -21.56 3.71
CA LYS A 135 -8.19 -20.43 2.77
C LYS A 135 -9.11 -19.25 3.09
N GLN A 136 -10.23 -19.49 3.78
CA GLN A 136 -11.24 -18.47 4.07
C GLN A 136 -10.67 -17.26 4.80
N ALA A 137 -9.86 -17.46 5.84
CA ALA A 137 -9.31 -16.36 6.62
C ALA A 137 -8.41 -15.43 5.80
N GLN A 138 -7.62 -15.98 4.87
CA GLN A 138 -6.78 -15.17 4.00
C GLN A 138 -7.62 -14.48 2.91
N PHE A 139 -8.58 -15.19 2.33
CA PHE A 139 -9.48 -14.63 1.33
C PHE A 139 -10.27 -13.44 1.88
N VAL A 140 -10.83 -13.54 3.09
CA VAL A 140 -11.52 -12.42 3.76
C VAL A 140 -10.60 -11.21 3.88
N ARG A 141 -9.36 -11.42 4.32
CA ARG A 141 -8.40 -10.32 4.45
C ARG A 141 -8.09 -9.69 3.09
N ASP A 142 -7.84 -10.51 2.07
CA ASP A 142 -7.54 -10.05 0.71
C ASP A 142 -8.71 -9.25 0.10
N VAL A 143 -9.95 -9.68 0.30
CA VAL A 143 -11.15 -8.95 -0.16
C VAL A 143 -11.35 -7.63 0.58
N VAL A 144 -11.19 -7.63 1.91
CA VAL A 144 -11.33 -6.42 2.72
C VAL A 144 -10.27 -5.38 2.35
N VAL A 145 -9.00 -5.78 2.27
CA VAL A 145 -7.89 -4.85 2.01
C VAL A 145 -7.81 -4.39 0.56
N SER A 146 -8.50 -5.08 -0.36
CA SER A 146 -8.66 -4.60 -1.75
C SER A 146 -9.78 -3.57 -1.91
N GLY A 147 -10.65 -3.39 -0.91
CA GLY A 147 -11.77 -2.45 -0.99
C GLY A 147 -12.85 -2.86 -2.00
N LEU A 148 -12.81 -4.10 -2.53
CA LEU A 148 -13.75 -4.56 -3.56
C LEU A 148 -15.21 -4.56 -3.11
N LEU A 149 -15.44 -4.70 -1.81
CA LEU A 149 -16.77 -4.73 -1.20
C LEU A 149 -16.97 -3.53 -0.26
N SER A 150 -16.37 -2.37 -0.57
CA SER A 150 -16.61 -1.17 0.23
C SER A 150 -18.07 -0.69 0.08
N GLU A 151 -18.73 -0.39 1.21
CA GLU A 151 -20.03 0.29 1.24
C GLU A 151 -19.87 1.71 0.64
N GLU A 152 -20.78 2.08 -0.28
CA GLU A 152 -20.83 3.42 -0.90
C GLU A 152 -21.21 4.53 0.08
#